data_AF-A0A2K3JKH4-F1
#
_entry.id   AF-A0A2K3JKH4-F1
#
_cell.length_a   1.000
_cell.length_b   1.000
_cell.length_c   1.000
_cell.angle_alpha   90.00
_cell.angle_beta   90.00
_cell.angle_gamma   90.00
#
_symmetry.space_group_name_H-M   'P 1'
#
loop_
_entity.id
_entity.type
_entity.pdbx_description
1 polymer ?
#
loop_
_entity_poly.entity_id
_entity_poly.type
_entity_poly.pdbx_seq_one_letter_code
_entity_poly.pdbx_strand_id
1 'polypeptide(L)' 'GRKCTAYPAVKLNVVLSGATWLEPDPISRCFTDGNLVTGAAWPGHPEFISQLMALLGIQVSF' A
#
# COMPACT_ATOMS: atom_id res chain seq x y z
N GLY A 1 -2.98 -14.05 7.52
CA GLY A 1 -2.72 -13.35 6.25
C GLY A 1 -2.15 -11.98 6.51
N ARG A 2 -1.72 -11.27 5.46
CA ARG A 2 -1.31 -9.85 5.53
C ARG A 2 -2.51 -8.94 5.27
N LYS A 3 -2.44 -7.68 5.68
CA LYS A 3 -3.41 -6.65 5.29
C LYS A 3 -2.80 -5.83 4.16
N CYS A 4 -3.44 -5.75 3.00
CA CYS A 4 -2.91 -5.00 1.88
C CYS A 4 -3.98 -4.51 0.92
N THR A 5 -3.59 -3.53 0.10
CA THR A 5 -4.36 -3.08 -1.06
C THR A 5 -3.65 -3.48 -2.36
N ALA A 6 -4.34 -3.28 -3.47
CA ALA A 6 -3.79 -3.38 -4.82
C ALA A 6 -4.70 -2.59 -5.78
N TYR A 7 -4.45 -2.66 -7.09
CA TYR A 7 -5.43 -2.19 -8.06
C TYR A 7 -6.77 -2.91 -7.85
N PRO A 8 -7.95 -2.25 -7.92
CA PRO A 8 -9.23 -2.86 -7.53
C PRO A 8 -9.54 -4.20 -8.21
N ALA A 9 -9.17 -4.38 -9.48
CA ALA A 9 -9.37 -5.65 -10.18
C ALA A 9 -8.56 -6.82 -9.59
N VAL A 10 -7.48 -6.53 -8.85
CA VAL A 10 -6.59 -7.51 -8.19
C VAL A 10 -7.09 -7.87 -6.78
N LYS A 11 -8.19 -7.28 -6.29
CA LYS A 11 -8.84 -7.65 -5.01
C LYS A 11 -9.09 -9.15 -4.93
N LEU A 12 -9.49 -9.78 -6.03
CA LEU A 12 -9.68 -11.22 -6.13
C LEU A 12 -8.41 -12.00 -5.71
N ASN A 13 -7.24 -11.62 -6.23
CA ASN A 13 -5.97 -12.27 -5.91
C ASN A 13 -5.57 -12.07 -4.45
N VAL A 14 -5.83 -10.88 -3.88
CA VAL A 14 -5.57 -10.60 -2.46
C VAL A 14 -6.42 -11.53 -1.58
N VAL A 15 -7.72 -11.64 -1.85
CA VAL A 15 -8.61 -12.46 -1.03
C VAL A 15 -8.33 -13.96 -1.21
N LEU A 16 -8.12 -14.43 -2.45
CA LEU A 16 -7.82 -15.84 -2.73
C LEU A 16 -6.49 -16.31 -2.13
N SER A 17 -5.53 -15.39 -1.95
CA SER A 17 -4.25 -15.69 -1.26
C SER A 17 -4.36 -15.67 0.28
N GLY A 18 -5.55 -15.39 0.84
CA GLY A 18 -5.77 -15.35 2.29
C GLY A 18 -5.32 -14.05 2.98
N ALA A 19 -5.10 -12.99 2.21
CA ALA A 19 -4.85 -11.65 2.72
C ALA A 19 -6.15 -10.87 2.95
N THR A 20 -6.11 -9.88 3.84
CA THR A 20 -7.22 -8.98 4.13
C THR A 20 -7.14 -7.76 3.23
N TRP A 21 -8.17 -7.55 2.42
CA TRP A 21 -8.27 -6.42 1.52
C TRP A 21 -8.47 -5.10 2.27
N LEU A 22 -7.65 -4.11 1.94
CA LEU A 22 -7.83 -2.71 2.34
C LEU A 22 -8.32 -1.91 1.13
N GLU A 23 -9.49 -1.32 1.25
CA GLU A 23 -10.11 -0.55 0.17
C GLU A 23 -9.30 0.73 -0.11
N PRO A 24 -8.78 0.94 -1.34
CA PRO A 24 -8.02 2.12 -1.69
C PRO A 24 -8.97 3.26 -2.09
N ASP A 25 -9.66 3.81 -1.09
CA ASP A 25 -10.53 4.98 -1.22
C ASP A 25 -10.00 6.10 -0.30
N PRO A 26 -9.48 7.22 -0.85
CA PRO A 26 -9.30 7.49 -2.28
C PRO A 26 -8.22 6.61 -2.94
N ILE A 27 -8.20 6.52 -4.27
CA ILE A 27 -7.27 5.64 -5.04
C ILE A 27 -5.78 5.97 -4.82
N SER A 28 -5.48 7.17 -4.32
CA SER A 28 -4.12 7.60 -3.93
C SER A 28 -3.66 7.01 -2.59
N ARG A 29 -4.57 6.39 -1.82
CA ARG A 29 -4.25 5.87 -0.49
C ARG A 29 -3.36 4.64 -0.55
N CYS A 30 -2.33 4.62 0.30
CA CYS A 30 -1.44 3.48 0.48
C CYS A 30 -1.50 2.93 1.90
N PHE A 31 -1.06 1.68 2.09
CA PHE A 31 -1.08 1.03 3.39
C PHE A 31 0.23 0.30 3.66
N THR A 32 0.67 0.37 4.92
CA THR A 32 1.78 -0.41 5.46
C THR A 32 1.24 -1.39 6.49
N ASP A 33 1.54 -2.67 6.29
CA ASP A 33 1.31 -3.75 7.27
C ASP A 33 2.68 -4.36 7.59
N GLY A 34 3.24 -4.10 8.78
CA GLY A 34 4.60 -4.53 9.11
C GLY A 34 5.64 -4.03 8.08
N ASN A 35 6.28 -4.96 7.37
CA ASN A 35 7.29 -4.66 6.34
C ASN A 35 6.75 -4.56 4.89
N LEU A 36 5.43 -4.60 4.70
CA LEU A 36 4.80 -4.60 3.37
C LEU A 36 4.08 -3.27 3.14
N VAL A 37 4.58 -2.49 2.18
CA VAL A 37 3.90 -1.30 1.65
C VAL A 37 3.12 -1.69 0.40
N THR A 38 1.86 -1.28 0.31
CA THR A 38 1.03 -1.49 -0.88
C THR A 38 0.29 -0.22 -1.28
N GLY A 39 0.17 -0.01 -2.59
CA GLY A 39 -0.61 1.06 -3.19
C GLY A 39 -1.46 0.53 -4.34
N ALA A 40 -2.51 1.25 -4.69
CA ALA A 40 -3.49 0.77 -5.68
C ALA A 40 -3.19 1.20 -7.12
N ALA A 41 -2.74 2.44 -7.32
CA ALA A 41 -2.40 2.98 -8.64
C ALA A 41 -1.41 4.15 -8.52
N TRP A 42 -0.95 4.64 -9.68
CA TRP A 42 0.01 5.73 -9.80
C TRP A 42 -0.35 7.06 -9.07
N PRO A 43 -1.63 7.43 -8.84
CA PRO A 43 -1.94 8.61 -8.01
C PRO A 43 -1.43 8.48 -6.56
N GLY A 44 -1.17 7.26 -6.09
CA GLY A 44 -0.64 6.99 -4.75
C GLY A 44 0.87 7.05 -4.62
N HIS A 45 1.63 7.36 -5.69
CA HIS A 45 3.10 7.43 -5.60
C HIS A 45 3.64 8.27 -4.45
N PRO A 46 3.11 9.48 -4.14
CA PRO A 46 3.62 10.27 -3.02
C PRO A 46 3.53 9.52 -1.68
N GLU A 47 2.39 8.88 -1.40
CA GLU A 47 2.20 8.14 -0.16
C GLU A 47 2.97 6.81 -0.16
N PHE A 48 2.98 6.09 -1.28
CA PHE A 48 3.73 4.85 -1.44
C PHE A 48 5.22 5.03 -1.16
N ILE A 49 5.84 6.04 -1.77
CA ILE A 49 7.26 6.34 -1.59
C ILE A 49 7.52 6.83 -0.15
N SER A 50 6.66 7.71 0.38
CA SER A 50 6.77 8.21 1.76
C SER A 50 6.74 7.07 2.79
N GLN A 51 5.79 6.13 2.66
CA GLN A 51 5.69 4.98 3.55
C GLN A 51 6.90 4.03 3.40
N LEU A 52 7.39 3.81 2.19
CA LEU A 52 8.61 3.01 1.98
C LEU A 52 9.85 3.69 2.59
N MET A 53 9.99 5.01 2.41
CA MET A 53 11.06 5.80 3.04
C MET A 53 11.03 5.66 4.56
N ALA A 54 9.85 5.69 5.18
CA ALA A 54 9.69 5.49 6.61
C ALA A 54 10.19 4.10 7.07
N LEU A 55 9.91 3.03 6.31
CA LEU A 55 10.44 1.70 6.61
C LEU A 55 11.97 1.58 6.48
N LEU A 56 12.56 2.38 5.59
CA LEU A 56 14.00 2.43 5.35
C LEU A 56 14.74 3.44 6.24
N GLY A 57 14.03 4.20 7.08
CA GLY A 57 14.63 5.27 7.89
C GLY A 57 15.15 6.45 7.06
N ILE A 58 14.61 6.67 5.86
CA ILE A 58 14.98 7.78 4.98
C ILE A 58 14.12 9.00 5.33
N GLN A 59 14.76 10.14 5.58
CA GLN A 59 14.09 11.39 5.90
C GLN A 59 14.66 12.54 5.06
N VAL A 60 13.80 13.51 4.72
CA VAL A 60 14.18 14.77 4.07
C VAL A 60 14.04 15.89 5.09
N SER A 61 15.10 16.69 5.26
CA SER A 61 15.13 17.91 6.09
C SER A 61 15.45 19.12 5.20
N PHE A 62 14.88 20.28 5.51
CA PHE A 62 15.08 21.53 4.77
C PHE A 62 15.82 22.57 5.63
#